data_AF-A0AB73T835-F1
#
_entry.id   AF-A0AB73T835-F1
#
_cell.length_a   1.000
_cell.length_b   1.000
_cell.length_c   1.000
_cell.angle_alpha   90.00
_cell.angle_beta   90.00
_cell.angle_gamma   90.00
#
_symmetry.space_group_name_H-M   'P 1'
#
loop_
_entity.id
_entity.type
_entity.pdbx_description
1 polymer ?
#
loop_
_entity_poly.entity_id
_entity_poly.type
_entity_poly.pdbx_seq_one_letter_code
_entity_poly.pdbx_strand_id
1 'polypeptide(L)' 'MLCMECGAKAEKGFTTDVTDLGSCLVIVRNVPCYKCTECNEVIYTADVVKRLENIVEQAKKVMQEISIIDYSKVA' A
#
# COMPACT_ATOMS: atom_id res chain seq x y z
N MET A 1 -6.21 -16.60 -0.94
CA MET A 1 -7.29 -15.59 -1.00
C MET A 1 -7.90 -15.69 -2.38
N LEU A 2 -9.20 -15.44 -2.52
CA LEU A 2 -9.83 -15.29 -3.83
C LEU A 2 -9.95 -13.80 -4.16
N CYS A 3 -9.77 -13.46 -5.42
CA CYS A 3 -9.93 -12.11 -5.93
C CYS A 3 -11.41 -11.71 -5.86
N MET A 4 -11.68 -10.52 -5.31
CA MET A 4 -13.05 -10.02 -5.19
C MET A 4 -13.62 -9.57 -6.55
N GLU A 5 -12.76 -9.18 -7.49
CA GLU A 5 -13.16 -8.70 -8.82
C GLU A 5 -13.45 -9.84 -9.81
N CYS A 6 -12.60 -10.87 -9.86
CA CYS A 6 -12.68 -11.92 -10.88
C CYS A 6 -12.81 -13.35 -10.34
N GLY A 7 -12.76 -13.55 -9.02
CA GLY A 7 -12.87 -14.86 -8.38
C GLY A 7 -11.64 -15.76 -8.48
N ALA A 8 -10.60 -15.38 -9.22
CA ALA A 8 -9.37 -16.17 -9.35
C ALA A 8 -8.51 -16.15 -8.07
N LYS A 9 -7.46 -16.98 -8.02
CA LYS A 9 -6.56 -17.03 -6.87
C LYS A 9 -5.75 -15.73 -6.74
N ALA A 10 -5.57 -15.28 -5.51
CA ALA A 10 -4.64 -14.21 -5.16
C ALA A 10 -3.54 -14.74 -4.24
N GLU A 11 -2.30 -14.36 -4.53
CA GLU A 11 -1.09 -14.84 -3.88
C GLU A 11 -0.36 -13.71 -3.15
N LYS A 12 0.37 -14.05 -2.10
CA LYS A 12 1.13 -13.05 -1.33
C LYS A 12 2.21 -12.43 -2.22
N GLY A 13 2.34 -11.11 -2.14
CA GLY A 13 3.36 -10.36 -2.85
C GLY A 13 3.59 -9.00 -2.21
N PHE A 14 4.27 -8.14 -2.96
CA PHE A 14 4.50 -6.76 -2.57
C PHE A 14 4.09 -5.82 -3.70
N THR A 15 3.66 -4.63 -3.31
CA THR A 15 3.32 -3.55 -4.23
C THR A 15 3.87 -2.23 -3.73
N THR A 16 3.75 -1.20 -4.56
CA THR A 16 3.98 0.19 -4.16
C THR A 16 2.64 0.89 -4.11
N ASP A 17 2.30 1.42 -2.94
CA ASP A 17 1.14 2.29 -2.75
C ASP A 17 1.55 3.74 -3.05
N VAL A 18 0.74 4.43 -3.85
CA VAL A 18 0.95 5.84 -4.18
C VAL A 18 -0.30 6.59 -3.78
N THR A 19 -0.17 7.41 -2.74
CA THR A 19 -1.25 8.21 -2.19
C THR A 19 -0.96 9.68 -2.45
N ASP A 20 -1.81 10.32 -3.26
CA ASP A 20 -1.79 11.76 -3.47
C ASP A 20 -2.68 12.46 -2.43
N LEU A 21 -2.09 13.35 -1.63
CA LEU A 21 -2.77 14.14 -0.61
C LEU A 21 -3.03 15.59 -1.08
N GLY A 22 -2.82 15.88 -2.36
CA GLY A 22 -2.94 17.21 -2.98
C GLY A 22 -1.72 18.09 -2.72
N SER A 23 -1.29 18.23 -1.46
CA SER A 23 -0.09 19.00 -1.09
C SER A 23 1.15 18.14 -0.87
N CYS A 24 1.01 16.82 -0.92
CA CYS A 24 2.08 15.85 -0.65
C CYS A 24 1.79 14.55 -1.40
N LEU A 25 2.76 14.05 -2.16
CA LEU A 25 2.73 12.73 -2.77
C LEU A 25 3.46 11.73 -1.88
N VAL A 26 2.75 10.73 -1.34
CA VAL A 26 3.33 9.69 -0.50
C VAL A 26 3.44 8.39 -1.29
N ILE A 27 4.67 7.90 -1.45
CA ILE A 27 4.98 6.66 -2.15
C ILE A 27 5.49 5.65 -1.11
N VAL A 28 4.69 4.63 -0.80
CA VAL A 28 5.07 3.56 0.13
C VAL A 28 5.43 2.31 -0.67
N ARG A 29 6.70 1.93 -0.66
CA ARG A 29 7.22 0.73 -1.35
C ARG A 29 7.17 -0.50 -0.45
N ASN A 30 7.20 -1.67 -1.09
CA ASN A 30 7.24 -2.98 -0.42
C ASN A 30 6.04 -3.25 0.50
N VAL A 31 4.87 -2.74 0.14
CA VAL A 31 3.63 -2.95 0.89
C VAL A 31 3.19 -4.40 0.67
N PRO A 32 3.09 -5.23 1.71
CA PRO A 32 2.65 -6.61 1.58
C PRO A 32 1.17 -6.64 1.17
N CYS A 33 0.86 -7.42 0.15
CA CYS A 33 -0.48 -7.53 -0.41
C CYS A 33 -0.77 -8.95 -0.90
N TYR A 34 -2.01 -9.20 -1.29
CA TYR A 34 -2.37 -10.32 -2.12
C TYR A 34 -2.60 -9.81 -3.54
N LYS A 35 -1.86 -10.34 -4.52
CA LYS A 35 -2.00 -9.99 -5.93
C LYS A 35 -2.74 -11.10 -6.66
N CYS A 36 -3.79 -10.77 -7.39
CA CYS A 36 -4.50 -11.72 -8.24
C CYS A 36 -3.59 -12.21 -9.36
N THR A 37 -3.60 -13.52 -9.63
CA THR A 37 -2.78 -14.12 -10.70
C THR A 37 -3.27 -13.77 -12.11
N GLU A 38 -4.54 -13.40 -12.27
CA GLU A 38 -5.16 -13.16 -13.57
C GLU A 38 -5.36 -11.68 -13.88
N CYS A 39 -6.07 -10.95 -13.02
CA CYS A 39 -6.42 -9.55 -13.27
C CYS A 39 -5.48 -8.53 -12.59
N ASN A 40 -4.43 -9.00 -11.90
CA ASN A 40 -3.47 -8.17 -11.15
C ASN A 40 -4.07 -7.31 -10.03
N GLU A 41 -5.32 -7.54 -9.63
CA GLU A 41 -5.95 -6.86 -8.50
C GLU A 41 -5.11 -6.98 -7.22
N VAL A 42 -5.00 -5.88 -6.49
CA VAL A 42 -4.20 -5.78 -5.26
C VAL A 42 -5.14 -5.70 -4.06
N ILE A 43 -5.01 -6.67 -3.17
CA ILE A 43 -5.86 -6.77 -1.99
C ILE A 43 -4.99 -6.62 -0.75
N TYR A 44 -5.32 -5.65 0.09
CA TYR A 44 -4.69 -5.44 1.39
C TYR A 44 -5.53 -6.09 2.49
N THR A 45 -4.85 -6.59 3.52
CA THR A 45 -5.50 -7.01 4.76
C THR A 45 -5.74 -5.79 5.66
N ALA A 46 -6.67 -5.90 6.60
CA ALA A 46 -7.02 -4.80 7.50
C ALA A 46 -5.83 -4.29 8.34
N ASP A 47 -4.92 -5.17 8.74
CA ASP A 47 -3.69 -4.81 9.45
C ASP A 47 -2.71 -4.00 8.58
N VAL A 48 -2.60 -4.34 7.29
CA VAL A 48 -1.78 -3.59 6.33
C VAL A 48 -2.36 -2.21 6.08
N VAL A 49 -3.68 -2.12 5.86
CA VAL A 49 -4.37 -0.83 5.68
C VAL A 49 -4.16 0.07 6.90
N LYS A 50 -4.37 -0.46 8.11
CA LYS A 50 -4.15 0.31 9.35
C LYS A 50 -2.72 0.83 9.48
N ARG A 51 -1.72 0.04 9.06
CA ARG A 51 -0.31 0.48 9.09
C ARG A 51 -0.01 1.52 8.01
N LEU A 52 -0.58 1.39 6.81
CA LEU A 52 -0.49 2.40 5.76
C LEU A 52 -1.06 3.74 6.22
N GLU A 53 -2.24 3.73 6.85
CA GLU A 53 -2.85 4.95 7.42
C GLU A 53 -1.92 5.65 8.40
N ASN A 54 -1.28 4.89 9.31
CA ASN A 54 -0.30 5.44 10.24
C ASN A 54 0.93 6.04 9.54
N ILE A 55 1.45 5.36 8.50
CA ILE A 55 2.60 5.83 7.71
C ILE A 55 2.25 7.14 7.00
N VAL A 56 1.09 7.20 6.34
CA VAL A 56 0.61 8.39 5.64
C VAL A 56 0.38 9.55 6.61
N GLU A 57 -0.17 9.29 7.79
CA GLU A 57 -0.37 10.31 8.82
C GLU A 57 0.95 10.86 9.39
N GLN A 58 1.97 10.00 9.52
CA GLN A 58 3.31 10.46 9.88
C GLN A 58 3.96 11.29 8.76
N ALA A 59 3.82 10.86 7.51
CA ALA A 59 4.36 11.57 6.35
C ALA A 59 3.77 12.98 6.22
N LYS A 60 2.45 13.14 6.46
CA LYS A 60 1.77 14.43 6.49
C LYS A 60 2.42 15.45 7.44
N LYS A 61 2.92 15.00 8.59
CA LYS A 61 3.52 15.88 9.61
C LYS A 61 4.87 16.45 9.19
N VAL A 62 5.54 15.85 8.23
CA VAL A 62 6.89 16.23 7.78
C VAL A 62 6.84 17.33 6.69
N MET A 63 5.66 17.66 6.16
CA MET A 63 5.42 18.78 5.20
C MET A 63 6.42 18.82 4.03
N GLN A 64 6.62 17.69 3.35
CA GLN A 64 7.41 17.60 2.11
C GLN A 64 6.50 17.37 0.90
N GLU A 65 6.86 17.92 -0.26
CA GLU A 65 6.08 17.74 -1.50
C GLU A 65 6.02 16.27 -1.95
N ILE A 66 7.09 15.49 -1.73
CA ILE A 66 7.15 14.07 -2.06
C ILE A 66 7.82 13.31 -0.90
N SER A 67 7.19 12.22 -0.45
CA SER A 67 7.70 11.33 0.59
C SER A 67 7.78 9.89 0.08
N ILE A 68 8.98 9.32 0.04
CA ILE A 68 9.20 7.92 -0.36
C ILE A 68 9.55 7.09 0.88
N ILE A 69 8.71 6.12 1.22
CA ILE A 69 8.79 5.33 2.44
C ILE A 69 8.88 3.85 2.07
N ASP A 70 9.67 3.08 2.82
CA ASP A 70 9.76 1.62 2.67
C ASP A 70 8.98 0.96 3.80
N TYR A 71 7.87 0.29 3.46
CA TYR A 71 6.97 -0.35 4.42
C TYR A 71 7.70 -1.31 5.37
N SER A 72 8.73 -2.00 4.87
CA SER A 72 9.50 -2.97 5.66
C SER A 72 10.40 -2.33 6.72
N LYS A 73 10.72 -1.04 6.58
CA LYS A 73 11.70 -0.33 7.42
C LYS A 73 11.06 0.63 8.43
N VAL A 74 9.76 0.86 8.34
CA VAL A 74 9.04 1.70 9.31
C VAL A 74 8.68 0.86 10.52
N ALA A 75 9.24 1.17 11.70
CA ALA A 75 8.94 0.48 12.95
C ALA A 75 7.52 0.78 13.46
#